data_AF-A0A385FYC4-F1
#
_entry.id   AF-A0A385FYC4-F1
#
_cell.length_a   1.000
_cell.length_b   1.000
_cell.length_c   1.000
_cell.angle_alpha   90.00
_cell.angle_beta   90.00
_cell.angle_gamma   90.00
#
_symmetry.space_group_name_H-M   'P 1'
#
loop_
_entity.id
_entity.type
_entity.pdbx_description
1 polymer ?
#
loop_
_entity_poly.entity_id
_entity_poly.type
_entity_poly.pdbx_seq_one_letter_code
_entity_poly.pdbx_strand_id
1 'polypeptide(L)'
;MDEEEEAPKKGWKLPRWAMILLAVAIVAVLIAGISAIYTSTRKDQVAAPTPPPPIAAGGADGCIAGNINDAPSLLDGAHQQPHTSQGAAATAAGFLRFTAQYPSPSEQQLTTVISGMYDLAPGEDAQALAKDALSTSAPKNAQTAGFSVADGRYVIEPASTQDEVQVSIASQVIIDGKERGVSATTFTMAWSDGIWKFVDSQEITDEQRILDNGVAFVGGC
;
A
#
# COMPACT_ATOMS: atom_id res chain seq x y z
N MET A 1 -2.90 -44.47 -50.06
CA MET A 1 -2.15 -45.08 -48.93
C MET A 1 -1.00 -44.13 -48.76
N ASP A 2 -1.28 -43.06 -48.04
CA ASP A 2 -0.45 -41.87 -47.99
C ASP A 2 -0.03 -41.75 -46.54
N GLU A 3 1.24 -42.07 -46.31
CA GLU A 3 1.90 -42.01 -45.01
C GLU A 3 2.11 -40.53 -44.68
N GLU A 4 1.36 -40.03 -43.68
CA GLU A 4 1.57 -38.71 -43.09
C GLU A 4 2.90 -38.69 -42.32
N GLU A 5 3.82 -37.89 -42.82
CA GLU A 5 5.11 -37.55 -42.22
C GLU A 5 4.89 -36.64 -40.99
N GLU A 6 4.99 -37.19 -39.77
CA GLU A 6 4.94 -36.39 -38.54
C GLU A 6 6.21 -35.53 -38.40
N ALA A 7 6.06 -34.21 -38.59
CA ALA A 7 7.09 -33.23 -38.29
C ALA A 7 7.31 -33.08 -36.76
N PRO A 8 8.57 -32.94 -36.29
CA PRO A 8 8.87 -32.84 -34.86
C PRO A 8 8.37 -31.51 -34.27
N LYS A 9 7.54 -31.59 -33.22
CA LYS A 9 7.11 -30.43 -32.40
C LYS A 9 8.32 -29.81 -31.71
N LYS A 10 8.91 -28.81 -32.37
CA LYS A 10 9.96 -27.94 -31.83
C LYS A 10 9.39 -27.15 -30.65
N GLY A 11 9.63 -27.64 -29.43
CA GLY A 11 9.25 -26.97 -28.19
C GLY A 11 9.87 -25.59 -28.12
N TRP A 12 9.06 -24.56 -28.43
CA TRP A 12 9.48 -23.17 -28.39
C TRP A 12 9.61 -22.75 -26.93
N LYS A 13 10.83 -22.84 -26.38
CA LYS A 13 11.13 -22.24 -25.08
C LYS A 13 11.19 -20.72 -25.26
N LEU A 14 10.13 -20.04 -24.84
CA LEU A 14 10.15 -18.57 -24.75
C LEU A 14 11.26 -18.14 -23.77
N PRO A 15 12.02 -17.09 -24.11
CA PRO A 15 13.03 -16.58 -23.20
C PRO A 15 12.38 -16.09 -21.91
N ARG A 16 13.06 -16.25 -20.76
CA ARG A 16 12.51 -15.97 -19.43
C ARG A 16 11.87 -14.58 -19.29
N TRP A 17 12.41 -13.57 -19.98
CA TRP A 17 11.85 -12.22 -20.00
C TRP A 17 10.47 -12.14 -20.67
N ALA A 18 10.22 -12.95 -21.71
CA ALA A 18 8.92 -13.03 -22.37
C ALA A 18 7.88 -13.77 -21.51
N MET A 19 8.31 -14.72 -20.67
CA MET A 19 7.41 -15.36 -19.70
C MET A 19 7.03 -14.43 -18.54
N ILE A 20 7.94 -13.56 -18.10
CA ILE A 20 7.65 -12.55 -17.07
C ILE A 20 6.63 -11.53 -17.60
N LEU A 21 6.81 -11.03 -18.82
CA LEU A 21 5.84 -10.12 -19.44
C LEU A 21 4.48 -10.79 -19.67
N LEU A 22 4.45 -12.08 -20.03
CA LEU A 22 3.21 -12.84 -20.16
C LEU A 22 2.51 -13.06 -18.81
N ALA A 23 3.26 -13.33 -17.74
CA ALA A 23 2.71 -13.48 -16.40
C ALA A 23 2.12 -12.15 -15.87
N VAL A 24 2.82 -11.03 -16.07
CA VAL A 24 2.31 -9.69 -15.72
C VAL A 24 1.06 -9.33 -16.53
N ALA A 25 1.03 -9.65 -17.83
CA ALA A 25 -0.13 -9.43 -18.67
C ALA A 25 -1.34 -10.29 -18.25
N ILE A 26 -1.12 -11.53 -17.84
CA ILE A 26 -2.18 -12.43 -17.34
C ILE A 26 -2.72 -11.93 -16.00
N VAL A 27 -1.87 -11.48 -15.09
CA VAL A 27 -2.30 -10.88 -13.80
C VAL A 27 -3.11 -9.60 -14.04
N ALA A 28 -2.66 -8.71 -14.94
CA ALA A 28 -3.42 -7.51 -15.29
C ALA A 28 -4.79 -7.82 -15.94
N VAL A 29 -4.87 -8.84 -16.80
CA VAL A 29 -6.13 -9.29 -17.41
C VAL A 29 -7.04 -9.99 -16.38
N LEU A 30 -6.50 -10.70 -15.41
CA LEU A 30 -7.27 -11.30 -14.31
C LEU A 30 -7.81 -10.23 -13.36
N ILE A 31 -7.04 -9.19 -13.05
CA ILE A 31 -7.51 -8.05 -12.23
C ILE A 31 -8.61 -7.26 -12.96
N ALA A 32 -8.46 -7.03 -14.27
CA ALA A 32 -9.50 -6.40 -15.09
C ALA A 32 -10.74 -7.29 -15.26
N GLY A 33 -10.56 -8.61 -15.40
CA GLY A 33 -11.64 -9.59 -15.54
C GLY A 33 -12.43 -9.81 -14.25
N ILE A 34 -11.76 -9.86 -13.10
CA ILE A 34 -12.42 -10.00 -11.79
C ILE A 34 -13.16 -8.70 -11.44
N SER A 35 -12.60 -7.53 -11.76
CA SER A 35 -13.28 -6.23 -11.64
C SER A 35 -14.55 -6.15 -12.54
N ALA A 36 -14.50 -6.70 -13.76
CA ALA A 36 -15.66 -6.74 -14.66
C ALA A 36 -16.75 -7.74 -14.20
N ILE A 37 -16.38 -8.83 -13.51
CA ILE A 37 -17.34 -9.81 -13.01
C ILE A 37 -17.99 -9.35 -11.70
N TYR A 38 -17.26 -8.62 -10.84
CA TYR A 38 -17.83 -8.01 -9.63
C TYR A 38 -18.77 -6.83 -9.91
N THR A 39 -18.59 -6.13 -11.04
CA THR A 39 -19.47 -5.03 -11.45
C THR A 39 -20.71 -5.50 -12.22
N SER A 40 -20.73 -6.71 -12.76
CA SER A 40 -21.82 -7.21 -13.62
C SER A 40 -23.01 -7.81 -12.85
N THR A 41 -22.84 -8.18 -11.57
CA THR A 41 -23.91 -8.79 -10.75
C THR A 41 -24.69 -7.82 -9.87
N ARG A 42 -24.39 -6.51 -9.88
CA ARG A 42 -25.24 -5.48 -9.24
C ARG A 42 -25.98 -4.65 -10.29
N LYS A 43 -27.08 -5.20 -10.81
CA LYS A 43 -28.16 -4.33 -11.30
C LYS A 43 -28.99 -3.88 -10.11
N ASP A 44 -28.51 -2.87 -9.38
CA ASP A 44 -29.38 -2.08 -8.50
C ASP A 44 -28.80 -0.67 -8.30
N GLN A 45 -29.62 0.31 -8.70
CA GLN A 45 -29.62 1.75 -8.44
C GLN A 45 -28.26 2.46 -8.33
N VAL A 46 -27.99 3.31 -9.34
CA VAL A 46 -27.05 4.43 -9.21
C VAL A 46 -27.62 5.39 -8.16
N ALA A 47 -27.22 5.22 -6.91
CA ALA A 47 -27.37 6.26 -5.90
C ALA A 47 -26.52 7.46 -6.33
N ALA A 48 -27.08 8.66 -6.20
CA ALA A 48 -26.33 9.90 -6.38
C ALA A 48 -25.08 9.86 -5.49
N PRO A 49 -23.93 10.41 -5.93
CA PRO A 49 -22.72 10.44 -5.12
C PRO A 49 -23.04 11.14 -3.80
N THR A 50 -22.95 10.39 -2.70
CA THR A 50 -22.99 10.96 -1.36
C THR A 50 -21.79 11.92 -1.26
N PRO A 51 -21.99 13.17 -0.84
CA PRO A 51 -20.87 14.07 -0.56
C PRO A 51 -19.89 13.36 0.37
N PRO A 52 -18.57 13.44 0.12
CA PRO A 52 -17.59 12.87 1.03
C PRO A 52 -17.86 13.43 2.43
N PRO A 53 -17.74 12.60 3.48
CA PRO A 53 -17.96 13.06 4.84
C PRO A 53 -17.08 14.29 5.11
N PRO A 54 -17.60 15.30 5.83
CA PRO A 54 -16.83 16.49 6.14
C PRO A 54 -15.53 16.09 6.84
N ILE A 55 -14.41 16.62 6.33
CA ILE A 55 -13.08 16.42 6.93
C ILE A 55 -13.19 16.92 8.38
N ALA A 56 -12.99 16.03 9.35
CA ALA A 56 -12.97 16.40 10.76
C ALA A 56 -11.93 17.51 10.98
N ALA A 57 -12.27 18.49 11.82
CA ALA A 57 -11.35 19.54 12.23
C ALA A 57 -10.25 18.90 13.11
N GLY A 58 -9.15 18.50 12.46
CA GLY A 58 -8.07 17.72 13.04
C GLY A 58 -7.59 16.73 11.99
N GLY A 59 -6.43 17.00 11.37
CA GLY A 59 -5.80 16.07 10.42
C GLY A 59 -5.44 14.74 11.09
N ALA A 60 -5.11 13.75 10.27
CA ALA A 60 -4.68 12.43 10.74
C ALA A 60 -3.39 12.51 11.56
N ASP A 61 -3.24 11.62 12.55
CA ASP A 61 -2.02 11.52 13.36
C ASP A 61 -0.93 10.77 12.58
N GLY A 62 0.20 11.42 12.29
CA GLY A 62 1.35 10.80 11.61
C GLY A 62 2.18 9.87 12.50
N CYS A 63 1.86 9.82 13.80
CA CYS A 63 2.68 9.24 14.85
C CYS A 63 1.97 8.14 15.63
N ILE A 64 1.12 7.31 15.00
CA ILE A 64 0.33 6.31 15.72
C ILE A 64 1.16 5.26 16.49
N ALA A 65 2.39 4.98 16.05
CA ALA A 65 3.35 4.11 16.75
C ALA A 65 4.22 4.87 17.79
N GLY A 66 4.04 6.19 17.90
CA GLY A 66 4.88 7.07 18.69
C GLY A 66 6.31 7.19 18.16
N ASN A 67 7.26 7.40 19.08
CA ASN A 67 8.68 7.48 18.78
C ASN A 67 9.34 6.10 18.60
N ILE A 68 8.67 5.04 19.05
CA ILE A 68 9.15 3.66 18.95
C ILE A 68 8.42 3.01 17.78
N ASN A 69 9.09 2.96 16.64
CA ASN A 69 8.49 2.44 15.43
C ASN A 69 8.75 0.92 15.30
N ASP A 70 8.17 0.15 16.21
CA ASP A 70 8.20 -1.31 16.22
C ASP A 70 6.82 -1.92 15.93
N ALA A 71 6.80 -3.23 15.63
CA ALA A 71 5.58 -3.93 15.25
C ALA A 71 4.46 -3.87 16.31
N PRO A 72 4.73 -4.11 17.62
CA PRO A 72 3.70 -3.97 18.65
C PRO A 72 3.12 -2.55 18.73
N SER A 73 3.98 -1.52 18.73
CA SER A 73 3.52 -0.13 18.85
C SER A 73 2.69 0.29 17.64
N LEU A 74 3.06 -0.14 16.44
CA LEU A 74 2.28 0.12 15.23
C LEU A 74 0.90 -0.56 15.27
N LEU A 75 0.84 -1.84 15.65
CA LEU A 75 -0.41 -2.59 15.73
C LEU A 75 -1.34 -2.02 16.81
N ASP A 76 -0.80 -1.71 18.00
CA ASP A 76 -1.56 -1.08 19.08
C ASP A 76 -2.09 0.30 18.67
N GLY A 77 -1.26 1.09 17.96
CA GLY A 77 -1.65 2.38 17.40
C GLY A 77 -2.75 2.26 16.35
N ALA A 78 -2.68 1.25 15.48
CA ALA A 78 -3.68 0.96 14.46
C ALA A 78 -5.03 0.54 15.08
N HIS A 79 -5.01 -0.27 16.14
CA HIS A 79 -6.19 -0.67 16.92
C HIS A 79 -6.89 0.49 17.63
N GLN A 80 -6.19 1.58 17.89
CA GLN A 80 -6.76 2.78 18.49
C GLN A 80 -7.35 3.73 17.46
N GLN A 81 -7.10 3.52 16.16
CA GLN A 81 -7.62 4.41 15.13
C GLN A 81 -9.14 4.26 14.99
N PRO A 82 -9.87 5.37 14.87
CA PRO A 82 -11.30 5.31 14.66
C PRO A 82 -11.63 4.80 13.25
N HIS A 83 -12.84 4.26 13.09
CA HIS A 83 -13.41 3.91 11.79
C HIS A 83 -13.81 5.18 11.01
N THR A 84 -12.80 5.94 10.58
CA THR A 84 -12.91 7.15 9.76
C THR A 84 -11.76 7.22 8.75
N SER A 85 -11.90 8.04 7.72
CA SER A 85 -10.85 8.25 6.73
C SER A 85 -9.58 8.87 7.33
N GLN A 86 -9.69 9.67 8.39
CA GLN A 86 -8.53 10.16 9.13
C GLN A 86 -7.82 9.03 9.88
N GLY A 87 -8.58 8.07 10.45
CA GLY A 87 -8.00 6.87 11.05
C GLY A 87 -7.24 6.02 10.02
N ALA A 88 -7.78 5.87 8.81
CA ALA A 88 -7.10 5.19 7.72
C ALA A 88 -5.78 5.88 7.35
N ALA A 89 -5.82 7.21 7.20
CA ALA A 89 -4.63 8.00 6.87
C ALA A 89 -3.55 7.94 7.96
N ALA A 90 -3.95 7.94 9.23
CA ALA A 90 -3.04 7.78 10.36
C ALA A 90 -2.37 6.39 10.36
N THR A 91 -3.16 5.34 10.12
CA THR A 91 -2.65 3.97 9.98
C THR A 91 -1.68 3.83 8.79
N ALA A 92 -2.04 4.39 7.64
CA ALA A 92 -1.18 4.39 6.45
C ALA A 92 0.15 5.11 6.70
N ALA A 93 0.13 6.27 7.35
CA ALA A 93 1.34 7.00 7.71
C ALA A 93 2.25 6.22 8.69
N GLY A 94 1.66 5.60 9.72
CA GLY A 94 2.41 4.75 10.66
C GLY A 94 3.09 3.58 9.97
N PHE A 95 2.37 2.85 9.11
CA PHE A 95 2.92 1.74 8.34
C PHE A 95 4.01 2.17 7.36
N LEU A 96 3.81 3.29 6.66
CA LEU A 96 4.78 3.87 5.74
C LEU A 96 6.10 4.17 6.45
N ARG A 97 6.04 4.77 7.64
CA ARG A 97 7.23 5.04 8.47
C ARG A 97 7.90 3.75 8.93
N PHE A 98 7.12 2.79 9.41
CA PHE A 98 7.61 1.48 9.87
C PHE A 98 8.38 0.73 8.79
N THR A 99 7.84 0.66 7.58
CA THR A 99 8.49 -0.06 6.48
C THR A 99 9.71 0.66 5.92
N ALA A 100 9.73 2.00 5.98
CA ALA A 100 10.82 2.81 5.45
C ALA A 100 12.02 3.00 6.38
N GLN A 101 11.90 2.64 7.67
CA GLN A 101 12.96 2.91 8.64
C GLN A 101 14.25 2.14 8.33
N TYR A 102 15.39 2.72 8.69
CA TYR A 102 16.68 2.06 8.70
C TYR A 102 17.41 2.29 10.04
N PRO A 103 17.89 1.23 10.71
CA PRO A 103 17.88 -0.18 10.29
C PRO A 103 16.48 -0.73 10.04
N SER A 104 16.32 -1.50 8.95
CA SER A 104 15.02 -2.03 8.55
C SER A 104 14.44 -2.92 9.65
N PRO A 105 13.10 -2.99 9.79
CA PRO A 105 12.49 -3.90 10.75
C PRO A 105 12.93 -5.34 10.46
N SER A 106 12.96 -6.19 11.47
CA SER A 106 13.30 -7.60 11.25
C SER A 106 12.24 -8.30 10.39
N GLU A 107 12.60 -9.39 9.71
CA GLU A 107 11.64 -10.22 8.97
C GLU A 107 10.45 -10.63 9.86
N GLN A 108 10.71 -10.93 11.14
CA GLN A 108 9.68 -11.28 12.11
C GLN A 108 8.74 -10.10 12.41
N GLN A 109 9.28 -8.89 12.57
CA GLN A 109 8.46 -7.69 12.77
C GLN A 109 7.58 -7.41 11.54
N LEU A 110 8.16 -7.48 10.33
CA LEU A 110 7.39 -7.32 9.09
C LEU A 110 6.31 -8.38 8.94
N THR A 111 6.63 -9.65 9.19
CA THR A 111 5.66 -10.74 9.13
C THR A 111 4.50 -10.48 10.10
N THR A 112 4.80 -10.04 11.32
CA THR A 112 3.78 -9.74 12.35
C THR A 112 2.86 -8.59 11.89
N VAL A 113 3.43 -7.52 11.36
CA VAL A 113 2.67 -6.37 10.85
C VAL A 113 1.84 -6.77 9.63
N ILE A 114 2.40 -7.50 8.68
CA ILE A 114 1.66 -7.95 7.48
C ILE A 114 0.50 -8.86 7.89
N SER A 115 0.71 -9.84 8.77
CA SER A 115 -0.38 -10.69 9.26
C SER A 115 -1.46 -9.94 10.04
N GLY A 116 -1.10 -8.87 10.74
CA GLY A 116 -2.05 -8.06 11.51
C GLY A 116 -2.79 -7.03 10.66
N MET A 117 -2.13 -6.44 9.66
CA MET A 117 -2.62 -5.27 8.94
C MET A 117 -3.01 -5.54 7.48
N TYR A 118 -2.81 -6.74 6.94
CA TYR A 118 -3.26 -7.10 5.59
C TYR A 118 -4.37 -8.15 5.66
N ASP A 119 -5.32 -8.06 4.72
CA ASP A 119 -6.26 -9.15 4.46
C ASP A 119 -5.72 -10.00 3.30
N LEU A 120 -4.84 -10.95 3.64
CA LEU A 120 -4.14 -11.76 2.65
C LEU A 120 -5.10 -12.67 1.89
N ALA A 121 -4.97 -12.68 0.56
CA ALA A 121 -5.73 -13.60 -0.27
C ALA A 121 -5.34 -15.06 -0.02
N PRO A 122 -6.24 -16.03 -0.28
CA PRO A 122 -5.91 -17.45 -0.16
C PRO A 122 -4.67 -17.82 -0.98
N GLY A 123 -3.64 -18.32 -0.29
CA GLY A 123 -2.35 -18.71 -0.90
C GLY A 123 -1.26 -17.64 -0.84
N GLU A 124 -1.57 -16.44 -0.37
CA GLU A 124 -0.55 -15.45 0.02
C GLU A 124 0.05 -15.79 1.38
N ASP A 125 1.34 -15.50 1.53
CA ASP A 125 2.12 -15.84 2.71
C ASP A 125 2.81 -14.57 3.25
N ALA A 126 2.48 -14.22 4.50
CA ALA A 126 3.02 -13.01 5.14
C ALA A 126 4.54 -13.01 5.21
N GLN A 127 5.16 -14.18 5.39
CA GLN A 127 6.62 -14.29 5.44
C GLN A 127 7.25 -14.06 4.07
N ALA A 128 6.64 -14.55 2.99
CA ALA A 128 7.08 -14.29 1.63
C ALA A 128 7.03 -12.79 1.30
N LEU A 129 5.94 -12.11 1.66
CA LEU A 129 5.81 -10.65 1.50
C LEU A 129 6.82 -9.89 2.37
N ALA A 130 7.06 -10.33 3.61
CA ALA A 130 8.08 -9.73 4.47
C ALA A 130 9.48 -9.81 3.85
N LYS A 131 9.83 -10.95 3.24
CA LYS A 131 11.13 -11.13 2.56
C LYS A 131 11.26 -10.24 1.33
N ASP A 132 10.19 -10.09 0.56
CA ASP A 132 10.17 -9.21 -0.60
C ASP A 132 10.39 -7.75 -0.17
N ALA A 133 9.69 -7.29 0.88
CA ALA A 133 9.84 -5.95 1.45
C ALA A 133 11.25 -5.67 1.99
N LEU A 134 11.98 -6.69 2.48
CA LEU A 134 13.39 -6.52 2.90
C LEU A 134 14.36 -6.40 1.73
N SER A 135 14.00 -6.93 0.56
CA SER A 135 14.86 -6.93 -0.62
C SER A 135 15.01 -5.55 -1.27
N THR A 136 14.08 -4.64 -0.97
CA THR A 136 14.05 -3.23 -1.43
C THR A 136 14.72 -2.26 -0.44
N SER A 137 15.54 -2.78 0.49
CA SER A 137 16.16 -2.00 1.57
C SER A 137 17.05 -0.83 1.12
N ALA A 138 17.25 0.10 2.07
CA ALA A 138 17.98 1.36 1.92
C ALA A 138 19.37 1.21 1.25
N PRO A 139 19.92 2.31 0.67
CA PRO A 139 21.23 2.28 0.02
C PRO A 139 22.30 1.65 0.92
N LYS A 140 23.17 0.81 0.34
CA LYS A 140 24.18 -0.01 1.07
C LYS A 140 25.14 0.77 1.98
N ASN A 141 25.15 2.10 1.90
CA ASN A 141 26.03 3.01 2.63
C ASN A 141 25.28 4.02 3.52
N ALA A 142 23.96 3.94 3.65
CA ALA A 142 23.20 4.77 4.57
C ALA A 142 23.37 4.27 6.03
N GLN A 143 23.52 5.19 6.97
CA GLN A 143 23.50 4.89 8.41
C GLN A 143 22.08 4.96 8.96
N THR A 144 21.27 5.86 8.42
CA THR A 144 19.85 6.01 8.73
C THR A 144 19.08 6.35 7.47
N ALA A 145 17.87 5.85 7.35
CA ALA A 145 16.93 6.17 6.29
C ALA A 145 15.50 6.06 6.85
N GLY A 146 14.58 6.77 6.25
CA GLY A 146 13.19 6.75 6.68
C GLY A 146 12.34 7.73 5.90
N PHE A 147 11.03 7.61 6.10
CA PHE A 147 10.09 8.62 5.70
C PHE A 147 9.68 9.46 6.90
N SER A 148 9.64 10.78 6.71
CA SER A 148 9.08 11.71 7.67
C SER A 148 7.76 12.23 7.12
N VAL A 149 6.69 12.17 7.94
CA VAL A 149 5.40 12.79 7.63
C VAL A 149 5.19 14.09 8.40
N ALA A 150 6.22 14.60 9.09
CA ALA A 150 6.16 15.87 9.80
C ALA A 150 5.78 17.06 8.91
N ASP A 151 6.37 17.12 7.72
CA ASP A 151 5.98 18.04 6.64
C ASP A 151 5.23 17.30 5.53
N GLY A 152 4.79 16.08 5.82
CA GLY A 152 4.03 15.25 4.90
C GLY A 152 2.59 15.71 4.76
N ARG A 153 1.97 15.31 3.64
CA ARG A 153 0.58 15.62 3.34
C ARG A 153 -0.14 14.38 2.87
N TYR A 154 -1.44 14.33 3.10
CA TYR A 154 -2.28 13.27 2.59
C TYR A 154 -3.54 13.81 1.91
N VAL A 155 -4.04 13.03 0.95
CA VAL A 155 -5.31 13.25 0.28
C VAL A 155 -6.14 11.98 0.46
N ILE A 156 -7.39 12.14 0.88
CA ILE A 156 -8.39 11.08 0.80
C ILE A 156 -8.97 11.13 -0.60
N GLU A 157 -8.78 10.06 -1.37
CA GLU A 157 -9.19 10.03 -2.77
C GLU A 157 -10.71 9.98 -2.90
N PRO A 158 -11.29 10.57 -3.97
CA PRO A 158 -12.75 10.68 -4.12
C PRO A 158 -13.51 9.36 -4.15
N ALA A 159 -12.84 8.26 -4.52
CA ALA A 159 -13.42 6.92 -4.55
C ALA A 159 -13.60 6.30 -3.15
N SER A 160 -13.08 6.94 -2.11
CA SER A 160 -13.20 6.46 -0.73
C SER A 160 -14.64 6.45 -0.24
N THR A 161 -14.98 5.41 0.50
CA THR A 161 -16.24 5.20 1.22
C THR A 161 -15.99 5.17 2.72
N GLN A 162 -17.02 4.83 3.50
CA GLN A 162 -16.88 4.67 4.94
C GLN A 162 -16.04 3.43 5.30
N ASP A 163 -16.20 2.32 4.58
CA ASP A 163 -15.57 1.03 4.91
C ASP A 163 -14.32 0.73 4.06
N GLU A 164 -14.09 1.51 3.00
CA GLU A 164 -12.94 1.38 2.11
C GLU A 164 -12.38 2.77 1.81
N VAL A 165 -11.13 3.03 2.15
CA VAL A 165 -10.50 4.35 2.01
C VAL A 165 -9.24 4.24 1.17
N GLN A 166 -9.11 5.14 0.20
CA GLN A 166 -7.90 5.33 -0.59
C GLN A 166 -7.20 6.58 -0.08
N VAL A 167 -5.99 6.41 0.46
CA VAL A 167 -5.17 7.49 1.03
C VAL A 167 -3.92 7.64 0.19
N SER A 168 -3.76 8.79 -0.46
CA SER A 168 -2.50 9.19 -1.09
C SER A 168 -1.67 9.99 -0.09
N ILE A 169 -0.46 9.54 0.20
CA ILE A 169 0.47 10.19 1.13
C ILE A 169 1.68 10.67 0.35
N ALA A 170 2.10 11.91 0.60
CA ALA A 170 3.41 12.44 0.22
C ALA A 170 4.25 12.63 1.49
N SER A 171 5.43 12.04 1.52
CA SER A 171 6.34 12.04 2.67
C SER A 171 7.76 12.45 2.27
N GLN A 172 8.51 13.02 3.20
CA GLN A 172 9.90 13.40 2.97
C GLN A 172 10.80 12.19 3.12
N VAL A 173 11.68 11.98 2.14
CA VAL A 173 12.72 10.95 2.20
C VAL A 173 13.92 11.49 2.96
N ILE A 174 14.19 10.92 4.13
CA ILE A 174 15.32 11.32 4.98
C ILE A 174 16.40 10.23 4.89
N ILE A 175 17.63 10.62 4.54
CA ILE A 175 18.80 9.73 4.55
C ILE A 175 19.94 10.44 5.27
N ASP A 176 20.50 9.79 6.29
CA ASP A 176 21.55 10.33 7.17
C ASP A 176 21.20 11.73 7.72
N GLY A 177 19.96 11.89 8.16
CA GLY A 177 19.42 13.14 8.73
C GLY A 177 19.19 14.26 7.71
N LYS A 178 19.26 13.99 6.40
CA LYS A 178 19.06 14.98 5.33
C LYS A 178 17.90 14.61 4.44
N GLU A 179 17.11 15.59 4.07
CA GLU A 179 16.07 15.47 3.03
C GLU A 179 16.70 15.16 1.67
N ARG A 180 16.11 14.21 0.95
CA ARG A 180 16.56 13.74 -0.37
C ARG A 180 15.52 13.88 -1.46
N GLY A 181 14.29 14.25 -1.10
CA GLY A 181 13.17 14.37 -2.01
C GLY A 181 11.88 13.96 -1.32
N VAL A 182 10.82 13.85 -2.12
CA VAL A 182 9.50 13.41 -1.69
C VAL A 182 9.26 12.02 -2.26
N SER A 183 8.51 11.19 -1.54
CA SER A 183 7.96 9.93 -2.03
C SER A 183 6.45 9.97 -1.84
N ALA A 184 5.70 9.52 -2.85
CA ALA A 184 4.25 9.42 -2.77
C ALA A 184 3.72 8.02 -3.04
N THR A 185 2.72 7.62 -2.27
CA THR A 185 2.09 6.30 -2.36
C THR A 185 0.60 6.42 -2.05
N THR A 186 -0.24 5.77 -2.87
CA THR A 186 -1.65 5.53 -2.55
C THR A 186 -1.77 4.20 -1.85
N PHE A 187 -2.42 4.18 -0.70
CA PHE A 187 -2.85 2.96 -0.01
C PHE A 187 -4.35 2.80 -0.13
N THR A 188 -4.80 1.63 -0.57
CA THR A 188 -6.21 1.22 -0.47
C THR A 188 -6.36 0.40 0.81
N MET A 189 -7.28 0.81 1.67
CA MET A 189 -7.50 0.19 2.97
C MET A 189 -8.98 -0.13 3.18
N ALA A 190 -9.27 -1.27 3.81
CA ALA A 190 -10.61 -1.66 4.19
C ALA A 190 -10.72 -1.77 5.71
N TRP A 191 -11.85 -1.37 6.28
CA TRP A 191 -12.12 -1.56 7.70
C TRP A 191 -12.54 -3.00 7.97
N SER A 192 -11.76 -3.72 8.76
CA SER A 192 -12.03 -5.11 9.12
C SER A 192 -11.41 -5.45 10.47
N ASP A 193 -12.07 -6.29 11.26
CA ASP A 193 -11.62 -6.71 12.60
C ASP A 193 -11.27 -5.54 13.56
N GLY A 194 -11.96 -4.42 13.40
CA GLY A 194 -11.77 -3.23 14.23
C GLY A 194 -10.52 -2.42 13.91
N ILE A 195 -9.90 -2.64 12.76
CA ILE A 195 -8.75 -1.87 12.25
C ILE A 195 -8.87 -1.58 10.76
N TRP A 196 -8.09 -0.61 10.30
CA TRP A 196 -7.84 -0.40 8.88
C TRP A 196 -6.78 -1.38 8.38
N LYS A 197 -7.17 -2.28 7.46
CA LYS A 197 -6.27 -3.23 6.81
C LYS A 197 -5.91 -2.78 5.40
N PHE A 198 -4.68 -2.99 4.99
CA PHE A 198 -4.20 -2.76 3.63
C PHE A 198 -4.74 -3.83 2.68
N VAL A 199 -5.24 -3.35 1.54
CA VAL A 199 -5.72 -4.17 0.42
C VAL A 199 -4.77 -4.06 -0.76
N ASP A 200 -4.30 -2.85 -1.06
CA ASP A 200 -3.42 -2.58 -2.19
C ASP A 200 -2.57 -1.33 -1.94
N SER A 201 -1.49 -1.17 -2.70
CA SER A 201 -0.66 0.02 -2.70
C SER A 201 -0.13 0.34 -4.09
N GLN A 202 -0.11 1.63 -4.45
CA GLN A 202 0.37 2.12 -5.73
C GLN A 202 1.33 3.28 -5.54
N GLU A 203 2.52 3.21 -6.15
CA GLU A 203 3.44 4.34 -6.21
C GLU A 203 2.88 5.44 -7.12
N ILE A 204 3.01 6.71 -6.70
CA ILE A 204 2.48 7.86 -7.42
C ILE A 204 3.63 8.70 -7.97
N THR A 205 3.54 9.13 -9.22
CA THR A 205 4.54 10.01 -9.86
C THR A 205 4.21 11.51 -9.75
N ASP A 206 2.95 11.85 -9.45
CA ASP A 206 2.48 13.23 -9.23
C ASP A 206 2.38 13.54 -7.73
N GLU A 207 3.54 13.61 -7.07
CA GLU A 207 3.69 13.98 -5.66
C GLU A 207 3.16 15.41 -5.40
N GLN A 208 3.37 16.32 -6.37
CA GLN A 208 3.07 17.75 -6.23
C GLN A 208 1.57 17.98 -6.01
N ARG A 209 0.69 17.20 -6.67
CA ARG A 209 -0.75 17.24 -6.41
C ARG A 209 -1.09 17.07 -4.94
N ILE A 210 -0.42 16.16 -4.24
CA ILE A 210 -0.66 15.88 -2.81
C ILE A 210 -0.08 17.00 -1.97
N LEU A 211 1.10 17.52 -2.32
CA LEU A 211 1.70 18.65 -1.62
C LEU A 211 0.84 19.92 -1.73
N ASP A 212 0.22 20.18 -2.89
CA ASP A 212 -0.59 21.36 -3.10
C ASP A 212 -1.98 21.24 -2.46
N ASN A 213 -2.63 20.08 -2.59
CA ASN A 213 -4.04 19.90 -2.23
C ASN A 213 -4.27 19.11 -0.94
N GLY A 214 -3.23 18.48 -0.41
CA GLY A 214 -3.32 17.60 0.75
C GLY A 214 -3.49 18.32 2.08
N VAL A 215 -3.95 17.56 3.06
CA VAL A 215 -4.05 17.96 4.45
C VAL A 215 -2.74 17.56 5.15
N ALA A 216 -2.22 18.43 6.01
CA ALA A 216 -1.05 18.11 6.83
C ALA A 216 -1.42 17.12 7.94
N PHE A 217 -0.50 16.23 8.30
CA PHE A 217 -0.66 15.39 9.48
C PHE A 217 -0.60 16.22 10.76
N VAL A 218 -1.36 15.81 11.79
CA VAL A 218 -1.34 16.41 13.12
C VAL A 218 -0.45 15.56 14.00
N GLY A 219 0.76 16.04 14.28
CA GLY A 219 1.81 15.20 14.89
C GLY A 219 2.77 14.78 13.80
N GLY A 220 3.98 15.32 13.89
CA GLY A 220 5.02 15.15 12.89
C GLY A 220 6.14 14.27 13.41
N CYS A 221 6.14 13.05 12.91
CA CYS A 221 7.19 12.07 13.08
C CYS A 221 7.48 11.45 11.69
#